data_AF-A0AAU8TUU5-F1
#
_entry.id   AF-A0AAU8TUU5-F1
#
_cell.length_a   1.000
_cell.length_b   1.000
_cell.length_c   1.000
_cell.angle_alpha   90.00
_cell.angle_beta   90.00
_cell.angle_gamma   90.00
#
_symmetry.space_group_name_H-M   'P 1'
#
loop_
_entity.id
_entity.type
_entity.pdbx_description
1 polymer ?
#
loop_
_entity_poly.entity_id
_entity_poly.type
_entity_poly.pdbx_seq_one_letter_code
_entity_poly.pdbx_strand_id
1 'polypeptide(L)'
;MADTDYSIDLRTRSPFWARMASFFVGGRLVTPEKGSQTGPVSAQGVVGDSVVNDERSLQISTVFACVRLISSVTACMPLDVFETTGDDRRKADLNHPLARLLRYSPNSFMTAFDFRVSMTMQLCYYGNAYALIERNSAGDVISLVPLLSANMDVRLEGRKVVYRYRRDNEYADFKQSEIFHLKGFGFNGLVGLSPIAFAAKSAGVAVAMEDQQRDFYANGAKSPQLLMTGDGKVLNKEQRAQVEENFKEISGGPVKKRLWILEGGFTTQAIGVSPQDAETMAARKFQVSELARFFGVPPHLVGDVEKSTSWGSGIEQQNLGFLQYALDPYLEIWECSILRWLVKPSDLGRVHAEHNRDGLLSGDSTARANYMKTLVDTGLLTINEGRRVNNRPPVAGGDVATRQSQNVPLTQLGQTNPAPSGV
;
A
#
# COMPACT_ATOMS: atom_id res chain seq x y z
N MET A 1 27.30 2.49 50.22
CA MET A 1 25.93 2.86 49.77
C MET A 1 26.08 3.38 48.36
N ALA A 2 25.61 2.60 47.39
CA ALA A 2 25.76 2.88 45.96
C ALA A 2 24.69 3.90 45.54
N ASP A 3 25.14 4.99 44.93
CA ASP A 3 24.30 5.97 44.25
C ASP A 3 23.84 5.40 42.90
N THR A 4 22.53 5.32 42.71
CA THR A 4 21.91 5.08 41.41
C THR A 4 21.30 6.39 40.92
N ASP A 5 22.03 7.08 40.05
CA ASP A 5 21.50 8.20 39.27
C ASP A 5 21.74 7.92 37.78
N TYR A 6 20.81 7.18 37.17
CA TYR A 6 20.79 6.95 35.72
C TYR A 6 20.05 8.11 35.06
N SER A 7 20.73 9.25 34.89
CA SER A 7 20.36 10.23 33.88
C SER A 7 21.36 10.13 32.73
N ILE A 8 20.91 9.68 31.56
CA ILE A 8 21.71 9.70 30.34
C ILE A 8 21.84 11.15 29.91
N ASP A 9 22.91 11.81 30.35
CA ASP A 9 23.29 13.14 29.89
C ASP A 9 23.77 13.04 28.43
N LEU A 10 22.91 13.48 27.50
CA LEU A 10 23.14 13.47 26.04
C LEU A 10 24.21 14.48 25.57
N ARG A 11 25.07 14.99 26.45
CA ARG A 11 25.99 16.13 26.16
C ARG A 11 27.46 15.77 25.96
N THR A 12 27.89 14.51 26.09
CA THR A 12 29.34 14.21 26.07
C THR A 12 29.89 13.70 24.73
N ARG A 13 30.44 14.67 23.98
CA ARG A 13 31.80 14.67 23.38
C ARG A 13 32.27 13.44 22.57
N SER A 14 31.98 13.43 21.26
CA SER A 14 33.02 13.54 20.21
C SER A 14 32.36 13.78 18.83
N PRO A 15 32.54 14.96 18.20
CA PRO A 15 31.81 15.31 16.99
C PRO A 15 32.37 14.64 15.72
N PHE A 16 33.61 14.15 15.72
CA PHE A 16 34.26 13.63 14.52
C PHE A 16 33.92 12.15 14.25
N TRP A 17 34.08 11.28 15.25
CA TRP A 17 33.84 9.84 15.11
C TRP A 17 32.35 9.50 15.01
N ALA A 18 31.48 10.24 15.71
CA ALA A 18 30.03 10.13 15.57
C ALA A 18 29.54 10.57 14.17
N ARG A 19 30.18 11.60 13.58
CA ARG A 19 29.90 12.03 12.20
C ARG A 19 30.34 11.01 11.16
N MET A 20 31.52 10.41 11.32
CA MET A 20 32.01 9.33 10.44
C MET A 20 31.14 8.08 10.51
N ALA A 21 30.73 7.65 11.70
CA ALA A 21 29.84 6.49 11.86
C ALA A 21 28.46 6.71 11.21
N SER A 22 27.92 7.94 11.27
CA SER A 22 26.65 8.31 10.64
C SER A 22 26.67 8.31 9.10
N PHE A 23 27.84 8.32 8.48
CA PHE A 23 28.00 8.22 7.03
C PHE A 23 27.88 6.78 6.52
N PHE A 24 28.28 5.78 7.33
CA PHE A 24 28.27 4.36 6.95
C PHE A 24 26.99 3.62 7.37
N VAL A 25 26.27 4.10 8.39
CA VAL A 25 25.02 3.51 8.88
C VAL A 25 23.89 4.47 8.53
N GLY A 26 23.29 4.29 7.36
CA GLY A 26 22.18 5.11 6.88
C GLY A 26 21.04 5.19 7.90
N GLY A 27 20.98 6.30 8.64
CA GLY A 27 19.98 6.55 9.66
C GLY A 27 20.38 7.72 10.56
N ARG A 28 19.79 8.90 10.35
CA ARG A 28 19.96 10.05 11.24
C ARG A 28 19.25 9.78 12.57
N LEU A 29 20.00 9.55 13.65
CA LEU A 29 19.51 9.82 15.00
C LEU A 29 19.40 11.35 15.16
N VAL A 30 18.20 11.82 15.47
CA VAL A 30 17.85 13.25 15.55
C VAL A 30 17.95 13.74 16.98
N THR A 31 18.67 14.85 17.18
CA THR A 31 18.59 15.64 18.41
C THR A 31 17.19 16.24 18.56
N PRO A 32 16.61 16.35 19.78
CA PRO A 32 15.23 16.81 20.00
C PRO A 32 14.86 18.18 19.41
N GLU A 33 15.84 19.03 19.10
CA GLU A 33 15.63 20.43 18.71
C GLU A 33 15.83 20.69 17.21
N LYS A 34 16.56 19.83 16.50
CA LYS A 34 16.82 19.94 15.06
C LYS A 34 17.01 18.55 14.46
N GLY A 35 16.23 18.26 13.43
CA GLY A 35 16.33 16.99 12.73
C GLY A 35 15.57 16.98 11.43
N SER A 36 16.20 16.40 10.42
CA SER A 36 15.56 15.99 9.18
C SER A 36 15.83 14.49 9.09
N GLN A 37 14.85 13.66 9.43
CA GLN A 37 14.94 12.22 9.20
C GLN A 37 14.48 11.94 7.78
N THR A 38 15.31 12.32 6.83
CA THR A 38 15.16 11.91 5.43
C THR A 38 15.60 10.46 5.34
N GLY A 39 14.64 9.54 5.46
CA GLY A 39 14.77 8.23 4.83
C GLY A 39 14.58 8.37 3.32
N PRO A 40 15.04 7.40 2.51
CA PRO A 40 14.72 7.41 1.09
C PRO A 40 13.19 7.32 0.94
N VAL A 41 12.60 8.29 0.23
CA VAL A 41 11.15 8.31 -0.07
C VAL A 41 10.91 7.52 -1.36
N SER A 42 11.75 7.74 -2.35
CA SER A 42 11.73 7.05 -3.64
C SER A 42 12.67 5.84 -3.68
N ALA A 43 12.32 4.85 -4.49
CA ALA A 43 13.20 3.77 -4.89
C ALA A 43 14.30 4.33 -5.81
N GLN A 44 15.56 4.13 -5.42
CA GLN A 44 16.72 4.46 -6.22
C GLN A 44 17.76 3.35 -6.04
N GLY A 45 18.36 2.90 -7.14
CA GLY A 45 19.38 1.87 -7.09
C GLY A 45 19.85 1.46 -8.48
N VAL A 46 20.92 0.67 -8.49
CA VAL A 46 21.46 0.04 -9.70
C VAL A 46 21.84 -1.39 -9.33
N VAL A 47 21.45 -2.36 -10.16
CA VAL A 47 21.85 -3.77 -10.05
C VAL A 47 22.44 -4.19 -11.38
N GLY A 48 23.76 -4.35 -11.46
CA GLY A 48 24.46 -4.52 -12.74
C GLY A 48 24.29 -3.28 -13.61
N ASP A 49 23.74 -3.45 -14.81
CA ASP A 49 23.40 -2.35 -15.75
C ASP A 49 21.94 -1.85 -15.58
N SER A 50 21.15 -2.51 -14.74
CA SER A 50 19.72 -2.21 -14.58
C SER A 50 19.51 -1.12 -13.54
N VAL A 51 18.94 0.01 -13.98
CA VAL A 51 18.57 1.14 -13.10
C VAL A 51 17.20 0.89 -12.48
N VAL A 52 17.08 1.18 -11.18
CA VAL A 52 15.84 1.11 -10.41
C VAL A 52 15.39 2.51 -10.05
N ASN A 53 14.16 2.85 -10.43
CA ASN A 53 13.47 4.08 -10.05
C ASN A 53 12.01 3.75 -9.68
N ASP A 54 11.26 4.75 -9.18
CA ASP A 54 9.85 4.58 -8.80
C ASP A 54 9.01 4.03 -9.96
N GLU A 55 9.17 4.56 -11.17
CA GLU A 55 8.38 4.13 -12.32
C GLU A 55 8.61 2.65 -12.67
N ARG A 56 9.87 2.22 -12.80
CA ARG A 56 10.24 0.82 -13.04
C ARG A 56 9.78 -0.09 -11.90
N SER A 57 9.86 0.38 -10.66
CA SER A 57 9.39 -0.38 -9.50
C SER A 57 7.87 -0.58 -9.53
N LEU A 58 7.10 0.42 -9.97
CA LEU A 58 5.65 0.32 -10.13
C LEU A 58 5.26 -0.52 -11.36
N GLN A 59 6.11 -0.61 -12.39
CA GLN A 59 5.90 -1.48 -13.56
C GLN A 59 5.97 -2.97 -13.21
N ILE A 60 6.59 -3.34 -12.08
CA ILE A 60 6.56 -4.72 -11.59
C ILE A 60 5.12 -5.10 -11.24
N SER A 61 4.60 -6.14 -11.89
CA SER A 61 3.19 -6.55 -11.79
C SER A 61 2.73 -6.80 -10.35
N THR A 62 3.57 -7.42 -9.51
CA THR A 62 3.28 -7.66 -8.09
C THR A 62 3.12 -6.36 -7.31
N VAL A 63 4.00 -5.39 -7.52
CA VAL A 63 3.95 -4.08 -6.85
C VAL A 63 2.71 -3.32 -7.29
N PHE A 64 2.44 -3.27 -8.60
CA PHE A 64 1.24 -2.66 -9.14
C PHE A 64 -0.03 -3.28 -8.55
N ALA A 65 -0.11 -4.61 -8.50
CA ALA A 65 -1.25 -5.33 -7.96
C ALA A 65 -1.48 -5.04 -6.47
N CYS A 66 -0.42 -5.03 -5.65
CA CYS A 66 -0.51 -4.70 -4.22
C CYS A 66 -1.04 -3.28 -3.99
N VAL A 67 -0.41 -2.29 -4.65
CA VAL A 67 -0.76 -0.88 -4.49
C VAL A 67 -2.19 -0.63 -4.97
N ARG A 68 -2.57 -1.18 -6.13
CA ARG A 68 -3.92 -1.07 -6.68
C ARG A 68 -4.96 -1.71 -5.76
N LEU A 69 -4.68 -2.91 -5.23
CA LEU A 69 -5.60 -3.63 -4.34
C LEU A 69 -5.87 -2.83 -3.07
N ILE A 70 -4.82 -2.44 -2.35
CA ILE A 70 -4.94 -1.69 -1.08
C ILE A 70 -5.69 -0.38 -1.32
N SER A 71 -5.23 0.42 -2.29
CA SER A 71 -5.83 1.74 -2.55
C SER A 71 -7.29 1.67 -2.99
N SER A 72 -7.65 0.71 -3.85
CA SER A 72 -9.03 0.56 -4.30
C SER A 72 -9.94 0.09 -3.18
N VAL A 73 -9.52 -0.91 -2.40
CA VAL A 73 -10.35 -1.46 -1.31
C VAL A 73 -10.55 -0.41 -0.21
N THR A 74 -9.50 0.31 0.16
CA THR A 74 -9.60 1.44 1.11
C THR A 74 -10.57 2.51 0.60
N ALA A 75 -10.48 2.90 -0.68
CA ALA A 75 -11.34 3.92 -1.24
C ALA A 75 -12.81 3.49 -1.42
N CYS A 76 -13.06 2.19 -1.65
CA CYS A 76 -14.40 1.62 -1.75
C CYS A 76 -15.15 1.61 -0.41
N MET A 77 -14.44 1.62 0.71
CA MET A 77 -15.09 1.69 2.02
C MET A 77 -15.75 3.06 2.23
N PRO A 78 -17.04 3.09 2.63
CA PRO A 78 -17.69 4.33 3.01
C PRO A 78 -16.96 4.96 4.20
N LEU A 79 -16.59 6.23 4.06
CA LEU A 79 -16.05 7.06 5.13
C LEU A 79 -17.14 8.04 5.54
N ASP A 80 -17.69 7.82 6.73
CA ASP A 80 -18.81 8.60 7.25
C ASP A 80 -18.35 9.46 8.43
N VAL A 81 -18.91 10.65 8.52
CA VAL A 81 -18.70 11.55 9.66
C VAL A 81 -19.86 11.38 10.63
N PHE A 82 -19.54 11.33 11.91
CA PHE A 82 -20.48 11.22 13.01
C PHE A 82 -20.33 12.43 13.94
N GLU A 83 -21.44 12.78 14.57
CA GLU A 83 -21.51 13.78 15.63
C GLU A 83 -22.04 13.11 16.90
N THR A 84 -21.35 13.34 18.01
CA THR A 84 -21.69 12.81 19.34
C THR A 84 -22.11 13.97 20.23
N THR A 85 -23.35 13.97 20.68
CA THR A 85 -23.88 14.98 21.62
C THR A 85 -24.36 14.28 22.87
N GLY A 86 -23.59 14.38 23.97
CA GLY A 86 -23.82 13.56 25.15
C GLY A 86 -23.61 12.07 24.83
N ASP A 87 -24.60 11.24 25.13
CA ASP A 87 -24.57 9.80 24.84
C ASP A 87 -25.10 9.44 23.44
N ASP A 88 -25.61 10.43 22.69
CA ASP A 88 -26.23 10.21 21.40
C ASP A 88 -25.23 10.42 20.26
N ARG A 89 -24.94 9.33 19.54
CA ARG A 89 -24.06 9.32 18.37
C ARG A 89 -24.92 9.22 17.12
N ARG A 90 -24.84 10.22 16.26
CA ARG A 90 -25.59 10.28 15.00
C ARG A 90 -24.66 10.50 13.82
N LYS A 91 -25.03 9.95 12.66
CA LYS A 91 -24.34 10.23 11.41
C LYS A 91 -24.59 11.70 11.04
N ALA A 92 -23.51 12.44 10.78
CA ALA A 92 -23.58 13.83 10.36
C ALA A 92 -24.37 13.94 9.05
N ASP A 93 -25.17 14.98 8.93
CA ASP A 93 -25.89 15.27 7.70
C ASP A 93 -24.94 15.81 6.61
N LEU A 94 -25.47 16.00 5.40
CA LEU A 94 -24.71 16.58 4.29
C LEU A 94 -24.57 18.12 4.38
N ASN A 95 -25.19 18.77 5.38
CA ASN A 95 -24.99 20.18 5.65
C ASN A 95 -23.66 20.40 6.37
N HIS A 96 -23.16 19.40 7.10
CA HIS A 96 -21.84 19.46 7.71
C HIS A 96 -20.73 19.53 6.62
N PRO A 97 -19.90 20.60 6.59
CA PRO A 97 -18.94 20.84 5.51
C PRO A 97 -17.98 19.67 5.29
N LEU A 98 -17.42 19.11 6.39
CA LEU A 98 -16.50 17.98 6.32
C LEU A 98 -17.16 16.70 5.77
N ALA A 99 -18.41 16.43 6.15
CA ALA A 99 -19.14 15.24 5.71
C ALA A 99 -19.42 15.31 4.21
N ARG A 100 -19.80 16.49 3.72
CA ARG A 100 -19.99 16.75 2.29
C ARG A 100 -18.68 16.61 1.50
N LEU A 101 -17.59 17.19 2.01
CA LEU A 101 -16.27 17.16 1.38
C LEU A 101 -15.75 15.73 1.22
N LEU A 102 -15.74 14.95 2.30
CA LEU A 102 -15.23 13.58 2.33
C LEU A 102 -16.10 12.59 1.53
N ARG A 103 -17.37 12.92 1.30
CA ARG A 103 -18.32 12.04 0.61
C ARG A 103 -18.41 12.28 -0.90
N TYR A 104 -18.34 13.53 -1.35
CA TYR A 104 -18.60 13.86 -2.76
C TYR A 104 -17.35 14.26 -3.52
N SER A 105 -16.72 15.35 -3.13
CA SER A 105 -15.71 16.02 -3.94
C SER A 105 -14.79 16.82 -3.02
N PRO A 106 -13.58 16.31 -2.75
CA PRO A 106 -12.62 16.99 -1.89
C PRO A 106 -11.94 18.17 -2.59
N ASN A 107 -11.99 18.26 -3.91
CA ASN A 107 -11.51 19.39 -4.69
C ASN A 107 -12.28 19.48 -6.01
N SER A 108 -12.08 20.55 -6.79
CA SER A 108 -12.86 20.83 -8.00
C SER A 108 -12.74 19.80 -9.13
N PHE A 109 -11.74 18.91 -9.11
CA PHE A 109 -11.42 18.03 -10.23
C PHE A 109 -11.40 16.53 -9.88
N MET A 110 -11.57 16.16 -8.61
CA MET A 110 -11.59 14.77 -8.16
C MET A 110 -12.90 14.43 -7.46
N THR A 111 -13.36 13.19 -7.65
CA THR A 111 -14.36 12.60 -6.76
C THR A 111 -13.71 12.22 -5.43
N ALA A 112 -14.52 12.02 -4.39
CA ALA A 112 -14.03 11.49 -3.12
C ALA A 112 -13.33 10.12 -3.27
N PHE A 113 -13.79 9.29 -4.22
CA PHE A 113 -13.16 8.02 -4.52
C PHE A 113 -11.76 8.21 -5.10
N ASP A 114 -11.61 9.03 -6.15
CA ASP A 114 -10.31 9.27 -6.81
C ASP A 114 -9.27 9.85 -5.85
N PHE A 115 -9.72 10.75 -4.97
CA PHE A 115 -8.86 11.33 -3.94
C PHE A 115 -8.40 10.28 -2.93
N ARG A 116 -9.30 9.45 -2.41
CA ARG A 116 -8.95 8.38 -1.47
C ARG A 116 -8.03 7.34 -2.10
N VAL A 117 -8.27 6.97 -3.36
CA VAL A 117 -7.36 6.09 -4.12
C VAL A 117 -6.00 6.74 -4.21
N SER A 118 -5.91 7.97 -4.70
CA SER A 118 -4.63 8.67 -4.91
C SER A 118 -3.84 8.84 -3.61
N MET A 119 -4.49 9.28 -2.54
CA MET A 119 -3.86 9.44 -1.23
C MET A 119 -3.42 8.09 -0.64
N THR A 120 -4.24 7.04 -0.76
CA THR A 120 -3.87 5.72 -0.25
C THR A 120 -2.76 5.07 -1.09
N MET A 121 -2.73 5.30 -2.41
CA MET A 121 -1.62 4.88 -3.27
C MET A 121 -0.31 5.52 -2.80
N GLN A 122 -0.31 6.84 -2.55
CA GLN A 122 0.89 7.51 -2.04
C GLN A 122 1.31 6.99 -0.67
N LEU A 123 0.35 6.76 0.24
CA LEU A 123 0.61 6.22 1.58
C LEU A 123 1.21 4.81 1.51
N CYS A 124 0.65 3.93 0.68
CA CYS A 124 1.10 2.56 0.51
C CYS A 124 2.46 2.48 -0.21
N TYR A 125 2.70 3.38 -1.16
CA TYR A 125 3.92 3.36 -1.98
C TYR A 125 5.10 4.08 -1.32
N TYR A 126 4.88 5.30 -0.85
CA TYR A 126 5.89 6.18 -0.25
C TYR A 126 5.87 6.21 1.29
N GLY A 127 4.96 5.48 1.92
CA GLY A 127 4.78 5.48 3.38
C GLY A 127 4.12 6.75 3.93
N ASN A 128 3.83 7.72 3.07
CA ASN A 128 3.30 9.04 3.43
C ASN A 128 2.41 9.56 2.31
N ALA A 129 1.35 10.28 2.66
CA ALA A 129 0.54 11.03 1.70
C ALA A 129 0.19 12.41 2.25
N TYR A 130 0.22 13.42 1.37
CA TYR A 130 0.02 14.80 1.74
C TYR A 130 -1.08 15.42 0.89
N ALA A 131 -1.92 16.25 1.50
CA ALA A 131 -2.81 17.15 0.79
C ALA A 131 -2.76 18.55 1.39
N LEU A 132 -2.81 19.58 0.56
CA LEU A 132 -2.98 20.96 0.98
C LEU A 132 -4.41 21.16 1.47
N ILE A 133 -4.57 21.75 2.65
CA ILE A 133 -5.85 22.07 3.27
C ILE A 133 -6.18 23.52 2.97
N GLU A 134 -7.28 23.75 2.25
CA GLU A 134 -7.84 25.09 2.09
C GLU A 134 -9.04 25.26 3.03
N ARG A 135 -9.03 26.36 3.80
CA ARG A 135 -10.08 26.66 4.79
C ARG A 135 -10.79 27.97 4.46
N ASN A 136 -12.08 28.05 4.77
CA ASN A 136 -12.82 29.31 4.72
C ASN A 136 -12.50 30.22 5.93
N SER A 137 -13.09 31.42 5.97
CA SER A 137 -12.93 32.37 7.08
C SER A 137 -13.47 31.87 8.43
N ALA A 138 -14.40 30.91 8.42
CA ALA A 138 -14.92 30.23 9.62
C ALA A 138 -14.05 29.05 10.07
N GLY A 139 -12.95 28.77 9.37
CA GLY A 139 -12.01 27.69 9.65
C GLY A 139 -12.46 26.30 9.16
N ASP A 140 -13.59 26.18 8.44
CA ASP A 140 -14.02 24.92 7.83
C ASP A 140 -13.12 24.54 6.66
N VAL A 141 -12.83 23.25 6.52
CA VAL A 141 -12.12 22.73 5.34
C VAL A 141 -13.06 22.74 4.14
N ILE A 142 -12.67 23.44 3.09
CA ILE A 142 -13.43 23.57 1.85
C ILE A 142 -12.83 22.80 0.68
N SER A 143 -11.53 22.49 0.74
CA SER A 143 -10.82 21.79 -0.33
C SER A 143 -9.58 21.07 0.21
N LEU A 144 -9.27 19.93 -0.40
CA LEU A 144 -8.09 19.10 -0.17
C LEU A 144 -7.44 18.79 -1.51
N VAL A 145 -6.26 19.36 -1.74
CA VAL A 145 -5.51 19.17 -2.99
C VAL A 145 -4.34 18.22 -2.74
N PRO A 146 -4.32 17.01 -3.34
CA PRO A 146 -3.24 16.07 -3.11
C PRO A 146 -1.90 16.62 -3.63
N LEU A 147 -0.86 16.47 -2.83
CA LEU A 147 0.51 16.82 -3.17
C LEU A 147 1.33 15.53 -3.31
N LEU A 148 2.26 15.51 -4.27
CA LEU A 148 3.13 14.35 -4.48
C LEU A 148 4.14 14.18 -3.32
N SER A 149 4.11 13.04 -2.64
CA SER A 149 4.98 12.72 -1.51
C SER A 149 6.46 12.70 -1.87
N ALA A 150 6.81 12.29 -3.10
CA ALA A 150 8.19 12.32 -3.59
C ALA A 150 8.78 13.75 -3.64
N ASN A 151 7.93 14.78 -3.68
CA ASN A 151 8.32 16.19 -3.72
C ASN A 151 8.21 16.88 -2.35
N MET A 152 7.83 16.16 -1.29
CA MET A 152 7.65 16.72 0.05
C MET A 152 8.82 16.34 0.96
N ASP A 153 9.37 17.32 1.67
CA ASP A 153 10.36 17.13 2.73
C ASP A 153 9.81 17.69 4.05
N VAL A 154 9.77 16.87 5.09
CA VAL A 154 9.23 17.24 6.41
C VAL A 154 10.37 17.41 7.39
N ARG A 155 10.45 18.61 7.98
CA ARG A 155 11.54 18.98 8.88
C ARG A 155 11.01 19.46 10.21
N LEU A 156 11.80 19.19 11.26
CA LEU A 156 11.58 19.76 12.57
C LEU A 156 12.49 20.98 12.75
N GLU A 157 11.88 22.16 12.81
CA GLU A 157 12.57 23.41 13.11
C GLU A 157 12.21 23.85 14.54
N GLY A 158 13.10 23.53 15.49
CA GLY A 158 12.81 23.70 16.92
C GLY A 158 11.75 22.71 17.37
N ARG A 159 10.55 23.21 17.72
CA ARG A 159 9.36 22.40 18.08
C ARG A 159 8.24 22.47 17.06
N LYS A 160 8.50 23.08 15.89
CA LYS A 160 7.51 23.23 14.82
C LYS A 160 7.85 22.32 13.66
N VAL A 161 6.83 21.62 13.16
CA VAL A 161 6.94 20.83 11.93
C VAL A 161 6.71 21.75 10.75
N VAL A 162 7.65 21.75 9.80
CA VAL A 162 7.60 22.51 8.55
C VAL A 162 7.59 21.53 7.39
N TYR A 163 6.69 21.76 6.45
CA TYR A 163 6.52 20.95 5.25
C TYR A 163 7.07 21.73 4.05
N ARG A 164 8.18 21.29 3.49
CA ARG A 164 8.80 21.91 2.32
C ARG A 164 8.41 21.12 1.08
N TYR A 165 7.59 21.72 0.23
CA TYR A 165 7.20 21.13 -1.05
C TYR A 165 8.05 21.71 -2.18
N ARG A 166 8.59 20.85 -3.03
CA ARG A 166 9.28 21.25 -4.26
C ARG A 166 8.30 21.22 -5.42
N ARG A 167 8.07 22.37 -6.04
CA ARG A 167 7.35 22.48 -7.31
C ARG A 167 8.31 23.00 -8.37
N ASP A 168 8.59 22.16 -9.35
CA ASP A 168 9.59 22.44 -10.39
C ASP A 168 10.97 22.76 -9.77
N ASN A 169 11.39 24.03 -9.81
CA ASN A 169 12.65 24.51 -9.23
C ASN A 169 12.47 25.39 -7.98
N GLU A 170 11.22 25.58 -7.53
CA GLU A 170 10.91 26.42 -6.38
C GLU A 170 10.51 25.57 -5.18
N TYR A 171 10.79 26.10 -3.99
CA TYR A 171 10.40 25.50 -2.72
C TYR A 171 9.34 26.38 -2.06
N ALA A 172 8.24 25.75 -1.66
CA ALA A 172 7.20 26.35 -0.83
C ALA A 172 7.22 25.69 0.55
N ASP A 173 7.32 26.50 1.60
CA ASP A 173 7.25 26.03 2.98
C ASP A 173 5.82 26.24 3.51
N PHE A 174 5.22 25.15 3.98
CA PHE A 174 3.89 25.11 4.57
C PHE A 174 3.98 24.83 6.07
N LYS A 175 3.07 25.43 6.82
CA LYS A 175 2.90 25.19 8.24
C LYS A 175 2.19 23.85 8.46
N GLN A 176 2.39 23.30 9.66
CA GLN A 176 1.73 22.07 10.08
C GLN A 176 0.20 22.08 9.95
N SER A 177 -0.46 23.24 10.13
CA SER A 177 -1.92 23.37 10.02
C SER A 177 -2.45 23.40 8.58
N GLU A 178 -1.58 23.57 7.59
CA GLU A 178 -1.93 23.73 6.17
C GLU A 178 -1.87 22.39 5.42
N ILE A 179 -1.29 21.35 6.02
CA ILE A 179 -1.07 20.06 5.37
C ILE A 179 -1.84 18.96 6.10
N PHE A 180 -2.66 18.24 5.35
CA PHE A 180 -3.25 16.98 5.74
C PHE A 180 -2.23 15.88 5.48
N HIS A 181 -1.69 15.28 6.54
CA HIS A 181 -0.64 14.27 6.45
C HIS A 181 -1.16 12.92 6.93
N LEU A 182 -1.27 11.97 5.99
CA LEU A 182 -1.42 10.55 6.30
C LEU A 182 -0.02 9.94 6.44
N LYS A 183 0.24 9.35 7.59
CA LYS A 183 1.57 8.87 7.96
C LYS A 183 1.51 7.37 8.23
N GLY A 184 2.29 6.60 7.48
CA GLY A 184 2.47 5.16 7.68
C GLY A 184 3.35 4.82 8.88
N PHE A 185 3.72 3.54 8.97
CA PHE A 185 4.59 3.06 10.04
C PHE A 185 5.98 3.71 9.96
N GLY A 186 6.58 4.05 11.11
CA GLY A 186 7.91 4.65 11.16
C GLY A 186 8.40 4.87 12.58
N PHE A 187 9.69 5.17 12.74
CA PHE A 187 10.35 5.16 14.05
C PHE A 187 10.16 6.43 14.90
N ASN A 188 9.88 7.58 14.29
CA ASN A 188 9.99 8.90 14.95
C ASN A 188 8.65 9.64 15.10
N GLY A 189 7.58 9.13 14.50
CA GLY A 189 6.29 9.79 14.47
C GLY A 189 6.20 11.07 13.62
N LEU A 190 7.26 11.51 12.93
CA LEU A 190 7.24 12.64 12.00
C LEU A 190 6.89 12.21 10.57
N VAL A 191 7.49 11.11 10.09
CA VAL A 191 7.29 10.54 8.74
C VAL A 191 7.23 9.02 8.81
N GLY A 192 6.46 8.40 7.93
CA GLY A 192 6.44 6.97 7.69
C GLY A 192 7.62 6.53 6.82
N LEU A 193 7.99 5.25 6.92
CA LEU A 193 8.99 4.61 6.06
C LEU A 193 8.35 4.24 4.72
N SER A 194 9.05 4.55 3.63
CA SER A 194 8.59 4.22 2.28
C SER A 194 8.74 2.72 1.99
N PRO A 195 7.63 1.96 1.80
CA PRO A 195 7.74 0.54 1.52
C PRO A 195 8.54 0.28 0.25
N ILE A 196 8.37 1.09 -0.81
CA ILE A 196 9.13 0.88 -2.05
C ILE A 196 10.61 1.21 -1.91
N ALA A 197 10.97 2.25 -1.17
CA ALA A 197 12.37 2.59 -0.97
C ALA A 197 13.11 1.48 -0.20
N PHE A 198 12.43 0.84 0.75
CA PHE A 198 12.96 -0.32 1.47
C PHE A 198 12.94 -1.60 0.62
N ALA A 199 11.96 -1.73 -0.28
CA ALA A 199 11.88 -2.81 -1.27
C ALA A 199 12.86 -2.64 -2.44
N ALA A 200 13.52 -1.50 -2.59
CA ALA A 200 14.33 -1.16 -3.77
C ALA A 200 15.42 -2.20 -4.10
N LYS A 201 15.97 -2.87 -3.08
CA LYS A 201 16.93 -3.98 -3.29
C LYS A 201 16.26 -5.19 -3.94
N SER A 202 15.14 -5.66 -3.37
CA SER A 202 14.39 -6.81 -3.89
C SER A 202 13.76 -6.48 -5.25
N ALA A 203 13.21 -5.27 -5.42
CA ALA A 203 12.71 -4.77 -6.70
C ALA A 203 13.84 -4.68 -7.74
N GLY A 204 15.05 -4.29 -7.34
CA GLY A 204 16.20 -4.25 -8.24
C GLY A 204 16.60 -5.61 -8.79
N VAL A 205 16.51 -6.66 -7.98
CA VAL A 205 16.74 -8.04 -8.46
C VAL A 205 15.64 -8.44 -9.45
N ALA A 206 14.37 -8.08 -9.19
CA ALA A 206 13.27 -8.37 -10.11
C ALA A 206 13.45 -7.64 -11.46
N VAL A 207 13.80 -6.36 -11.43
CA VAL A 207 14.09 -5.57 -12.64
C VAL A 207 15.27 -6.16 -13.42
N ALA A 208 16.36 -6.54 -12.74
CA ALA A 208 17.51 -7.15 -13.40
C ALA A 208 17.16 -8.48 -14.07
N MET A 209 16.33 -9.31 -13.43
CA MET A 209 15.82 -10.56 -14.02
C MET A 209 14.88 -10.32 -15.20
N GLU A 210 14.12 -9.21 -15.20
CA GLU A 210 13.29 -8.81 -16.34
C GLU A 210 14.12 -8.30 -17.52
N ASP A 211 15.11 -7.45 -17.25
CA ASP A 211 16.05 -6.96 -18.26
C ASP A 211 16.83 -8.11 -18.89
N GLN A 212 17.36 -9.05 -18.08
CA GLN A 212 18.07 -10.24 -18.58
C GLN A 212 17.16 -11.11 -19.46
N GLN A 213 15.91 -11.34 -19.04
CA GLN A 213 14.95 -12.13 -19.82
C GLN A 213 14.58 -11.42 -21.13
N ARG A 214 14.38 -10.10 -21.08
CA ARG A 214 14.12 -9.28 -22.27
C ARG A 214 15.28 -9.39 -23.24
N ASP A 215 16.51 -9.25 -22.78
CA ASP A 215 17.69 -9.28 -23.64
C ASP A 215 17.91 -10.70 -24.22
N PHE A 216 17.65 -11.74 -23.43
CA PHE A 216 17.66 -13.12 -23.92
C PHE A 216 16.65 -13.33 -25.08
N TYR A 217 15.41 -12.88 -24.93
CA TYR A 217 14.40 -12.99 -25.98
C TYR A 217 14.65 -12.04 -27.15
N ALA A 218 15.16 -10.83 -26.91
CA ALA A 218 15.53 -9.88 -27.95
C ALA A 218 16.64 -10.46 -28.86
N ASN A 219 17.55 -11.25 -28.29
CA ASN A 219 18.58 -11.99 -29.01
C ASN A 219 18.09 -13.33 -29.62
N GLY A 220 16.77 -13.57 -29.64
CA GLY A 220 16.15 -14.74 -30.25
C GLY A 220 16.26 -16.02 -29.43
N ALA A 221 16.39 -15.91 -28.10
CA ALA A 221 16.56 -17.04 -27.17
C ALA A 221 17.75 -17.95 -27.55
N LYS A 222 18.79 -17.36 -28.15
CA LYS A 222 19.98 -18.11 -28.57
C LYS A 222 21.00 -18.13 -27.45
N SER A 223 21.51 -19.32 -27.17
CA SER A 223 22.70 -19.47 -26.33
C SER A 223 23.93 -18.90 -27.05
N PRO A 224 24.89 -18.32 -26.32
CA PRO A 224 26.21 -18.01 -26.87
C PRO A 224 26.81 -19.27 -27.52
N GLN A 225 27.39 -19.11 -28.69
CA GLN A 225 28.02 -20.20 -29.42
C GLN A 225 29.54 -20.02 -29.46
N LEU A 226 30.25 -21.09 -29.16
CA LEU A 226 31.68 -21.20 -29.39
C LEU A 226 31.90 -21.75 -30.79
N LEU A 227 32.62 -20.99 -31.60
CA LEU A 227 33.09 -21.44 -32.91
C LEU A 227 34.48 -22.06 -32.72
N MET A 228 34.60 -23.36 -32.98
CA MET A 228 35.84 -24.10 -32.87
C MET A 228 36.40 -24.43 -34.25
N THR A 229 37.69 -24.19 -34.46
CA THR A 229 38.42 -24.61 -35.66
C THR A 229 38.69 -26.12 -35.60
N GLY A 230 38.35 -26.86 -36.66
CA GLY A 230 38.78 -28.24 -36.82
C GLY A 230 40.31 -28.36 -36.89
N ASP A 231 40.84 -29.43 -36.31
CA ASP A 231 42.24 -29.88 -36.43
C ASP A 231 43.33 -29.00 -35.77
N GLY A 232 42.99 -28.17 -34.78
CA GLY A 232 43.99 -27.43 -34.00
C GLY A 232 44.75 -26.34 -34.78
N LYS A 233 44.24 -25.94 -35.95
CA LYS A 233 44.81 -24.85 -36.76
C LYS A 233 44.58 -23.50 -36.10
N VAL A 234 45.66 -22.76 -35.86
CA VAL A 234 45.61 -21.38 -35.33
C VAL A 234 45.38 -20.42 -36.49
N LEU A 235 44.28 -19.66 -36.44
CA LEU A 235 43.98 -18.61 -37.42
C LEU A 235 44.99 -17.46 -37.32
N ASN A 236 45.44 -16.95 -38.46
CA ASN A 236 46.22 -15.71 -38.49
C ASN A 236 45.34 -14.49 -38.17
N LYS A 237 45.94 -13.30 -37.99
CA LYS A 237 45.22 -12.09 -37.55
C LYS A 237 44.19 -11.62 -38.57
N GLU A 238 44.49 -11.71 -39.87
CA GLU A 238 43.53 -11.34 -40.93
C GLU A 238 42.35 -12.32 -41.01
N GLN A 239 42.62 -13.63 -40.96
CA GLN A 239 41.61 -14.69 -40.97
C GLN A 239 40.70 -14.62 -39.75
N ARG A 240 41.25 -14.32 -38.56
CA ARG A 240 40.43 -14.13 -37.36
C ARG A 240 39.49 -12.94 -37.51
N ALA A 241 39.98 -11.80 -38.04
CA ALA A 241 39.13 -10.63 -38.26
C ALA A 241 37.99 -10.93 -39.25
N GLN A 242 38.27 -11.66 -40.32
CA GLN A 242 37.27 -12.03 -41.32
C GLN A 242 36.23 -13.03 -40.77
N VAL A 243 36.66 -13.99 -39.95
CA VAL A 243 35.75 -14.92 -39.26
C VAL A 243 34.90 -14.18 -38.21
N GLU A 244 35.48 -13.25 -37.45
CA GLU A 244 34.74 -12.42 -36.49
C GLU A 244 33.70 -11.54 -37.18
N GLU A 245 34.00 -10.97 -38.34
CA GLU A 245 33.06 -10.17 -39.14
C GLU A 245 31.89 -11.04 -39.64
N ASN A 246 32.18 -12.20 -40.22
CA ASN A 246 31.16 -13.16 -40.67
C ASN A 246 30.31 -13.69 -39.50
N PHE A 247 30.92 -13.90 -38.32
CA PHE A 247 30.23 -14.42 -37.13
C PHE A 247 29.44 -13.34 -36.37
N LYS A 248 29.84 -12.07 -36.45
CA LYS A 248 29.05 -10.93 -35.95
C LYS A 248 27.71 -10.83 -36.66
N GLU A 249 27.67 -11.09 -37.96
CA GLU A 249 26.42 -11.11 -38.74
C GLU A 249 25.47 -12.26 -38.27
N ILE A 250 26.03 -13.38 -37.82
CA ILE A 250 25.29 -14.55 -37.31
C ILE A 250 24.74 -14.32 -35.89
N SER A 251 25.52 -13.63 -35.05
CA SER A 251 25.22 -13.43 -33.62
C SER A 251 24.39 -12.17 -33.30
N GLY A 252 24.42 -11.14 -34.15
CA GLY A 252 23.85 -9.82 -33.84
C GLY A 252 22.44 -9.48 -34.36
N GLY A 253 21.75 -10.38 -35.09
CA GLY A 253 20.49 -10.00 -35.78
C GLY A 253 19.35 -11.03 -35.75
N PRO A 254 18.08 -10.59 -35.93
CA PRO A 254 16.94 -11.48 -36.15
C PRO A 254 17.15 -12.22 -37.47
N VAL A 255 17.38 -13.53 -37.39
CA VAL A 255 17.75 -14.35 -38.56
C VAL A 255 16.55 -14.48 -39.50
N LYS A 256 16.52 -13.62 -40.52
CA LYS A 256 15.71 -13.84 -41.72
C LYS A 256 16.40 -14.93 -42.55
N LYS A 257 15.92 -16.17 -42.41
CA LYS A 257 16.08 -17.32 -43.34
C LYS A 257 17.32 -17.25 -44.26
N ARG A 258 18.53 -17.47 -43.73
CA ARG A 258 19.73 -17.80 -44.52
C ARG A 258 20.32 -19.12 -44.01
N LEU A 259 20.67 -20.02 -44.92
CA LEU A 259 21.44 -21.23 -44.64
C LEU A 259 22.92 -20.84 -44.69
N TRP A 260 23.63 -21.01 -43.58
CA TRP A 260 25.06 -20.69 -43.47
C TRP A 260 25.89 -21.98 -43.56
N ILE A 261 26.94 -21.97 -44.38
CA ILE A 261 27.82 -23.12 -44.61
C ILE A 261 29.14 -22.84 -43.87
N LEU A 262 29.55 -23.75 -42.97
CA LEU A 262 30.84 -23.70 -42.29
C LEU A 262 31.87 -24.42 -43.17
N GLU A 263 32.81 -23.68 -43.76
CA GLU A 263 33.93 -24.26 -44.53
C GLU A 263 35.03 -24.78 -43.59
N GLY A 264 35.86 -25.76 -43.99
CA GLY A 264 37.14 -26.02 -43.31
C GLY A 264 37.11 -26.71 -41.94
N GLY A 265 36.08 -27.50 -41.62
CA GLY A 265 36.03 -28.30 -40.38
C GLY A 265 35.67 -27.51 -39.12
N PHE A 266 35.17 -26.27 -39.28
CA PHE A 266 34.64 -25.52 -38.15
C PHE A 266 33.40 -26.21 -37.56
N THR A 267 33.34 -26.26 -36.23
CA THR A 267 32.18 -26.79 -35.49
C THR A 267 31.68 -25.74 -34.51
N THR A 268 30.36 -25.58 -34.42
CA THR A 268 29.73 -24.75 -33.39
C THR A 268 29.38 -25.62 -32.21
N GLN A 269 29.89 -25.31 -31.03
CA GLN A 269 29.38 -25.85 -29.78
C GLN A 269 28.52 -24.79 -29.12
N ALA A 270 27.24 -25.10 -28.92
CA ALA A 270 26.39 -24.28 -28.07
C ALA A 270 26.92 -24.39 -26.64
N ILE A 271 27.17 -23.25 -25.99
CA ILE A 271 27.36 -23.26 -24.55
C ILE A 271 26.00 -23.64 -23.97
N GLY A 272 25.93 -24.82 -23.36
CA GLY A 272 24.67 -25.38 -22.88
C GLY A 272 23.96 -24.42 -21.93
N VAL A 273 22.77 -23.97 -22.33
CA VAL A 273 21.80 -23.31 -21.46
C VAL A 273 20.72 -24.35 -21.22
N SER A 274 20.73 -25.09 -20.11
CA SER A 274 19.67 -26.10 -19.90
C SER A 274 19.30 -26.47 -18.44
N PRO A 275 19.85 -25.84 -17.40
CA PRO A 275 19.17 -25.82 -16.07
C PRO A 275 18.67 -24.44 -15.63
N GLN A 276 19.15 -23.37 -16.28
CA GLN A 276 18.95 -21.98 -15.85
C GLN A 276 17.49 -21.53 -15.90
N ASP A 277 16.72 -21.98 -16.90
CA ASP A 277 15.36 -21.47 -17.14
C ASP A 277 14.38 -21.92 -16.05
N ALA A 278 14.48 -23.17 -15.59
CA ALA A 278 13.67 -23.68 -14.50
C ALA A 278 14.00 -22.99 -13.17
N GLU A 279 15.29 -22.74 -12.90
CA GLU A 279 15.74 -21.98 -11.73
C GLU A 279 15.30 -20.50 -11.80
N THR A 280 15.34 -19.88 -12.97
CA THR A 280 14.90 -18.49 -13.20
C THR A 280 13.40 -18.35 -13.00
N MET A 281 12.60 -19.32 -13.46
CA MET A 281 11.17 -19.36 -13.18
C MET A 281 10.87 -19.51 -11.69
N ALA A 282 11.59 -20.39 -10.99
CA ALA A 282 11.44 -20.56 -9.55
C ALA A 282 11.82 -19.29 -8.78
N ALA A 283 12.90 -18.62 -9.18
CA ALA A 283 13.33 -17.34 -8.60
C ALA A 283 12.30 -16.22 -8.81
N ARG A 284 11.71 -16.12 -10.01
CA ARG A 284 10.62 -15.16 -10.28
C ARG A 284 9.40 -15.41 -9.40
N LYS A 285 9.02 -16.67 -9.18
CA LYS A 285 7.92 -17.01 -8.27
C LYS A 285 8.22 -16.58 -6.83
N PHE A 286 9.44 -16.78 -6.35
CA PHE A 286 9.83 -16.35 -5.01
C PHE A 286 9.76 -14.81 -4.86
N GLN A 287 10.14 -14.06 -5.89
CA GLN A 287 10.07 -12.59 -5.88
C GLN A 287 8.65 -12.05 -5.71
N VAL A 288 7.63 -12.72 -6.24
CA VAL A 288 6.23 -12.33 -6.03
C VAL A 288 5.90 -12.31 -4.53
N SER A 289 6.24 -13.40 -3.82
CA SER A 289 6.04 -13.50 -2.38
C SER A 289 6.89 -12.51 -1.58
N GLU A 290 8.12 -12.22 -2.02
CA GLU A 290 9.01 -11.26 -1.36
C GLU A 290 8.48 -9.82 -1.48
N LEU A 291 8.08 -9.40 -2.68
CA LEU A 291 7.55 -8.05 -2.92
C LEU A 291 6.18 -7.85 -2.24
N ALA A 292 5.30 -8.85 -2.30
CA ALA A 292 4.00 -8.78 -1.63
C ALA A 292 4.13 -8.62 -0.10
N ARG A 293 5.19 -9.16 0.51
CA ARG A 293 5.47 -9.03 1.95
C ARG A 293 5.71 -7.59 2.38
N PHE A 294 6.34 -6.75 1.56
CA PHE A 294 6.54 -5.32 1.89
C PHE A 294 5.21 -4.57 2.05
N PHE A 295 4.16 -5.01 1.35
CA PHE A 295 2.83 -4.41 1.42
C PHE A 295 1.86 -5.16 2.36
N GLY A 296 2.29 -6.28 2.95
CA GLY A 296 1.44 -7.14 3.79
C GLY A 296 0.31 -7.82 3.02
N VAL A 297 0.41 -7.93 1.69
CA VAL A 297 -0.63 -8.52 0.84
C VAL A 297 -0.36 -10.02 0.68
N PRO A 298 -1.34 -10.89 0.98
CA PRO A 298 -1.23 -12.32 0.69
C PRO A 298 -1.04 -12.61 -0.81
N PRO A 299 -0.14 -13.55 -1.19
CA PRO A 299 0.16 -13.84 -2.59
C PRO A 299 -1.06 -14.22 -3.47
N HIS A 300 -2.06 -14.90 -2.90
CA HIS A 300 -3.26 -15.30 -3.64
C HIS A 300 -4.12 -14.10 -4.08
N LEU A 301 -4.05 -12.96 -3.37
CA LEU A 301 -4.76 -11.73 -3.74
C LEU A 301 -4.07 -10.96 -4.88
N VAL A 302 -2.80 -11.27 -5.18
CA VAL A 302 -2.07 -10.72 -6.33
C VAL A 302 -1.96 -11.70 -7.51
N GLY A 303 -2.69 -12.82 -7.44
CA GLY A 303 -2.80 -13.81 -8.52
C GLY A 303 -1.83 -14.99 -8.42
N ASP A 304 -1.04 -15.10 -7.35
CA ASP A 304 -0.19 -16.27 -7.10
C ASP A 304 -0.94 -17.32 -6.26
N VAL A 305 -1.56 -18.28 -6.94
CA VAL A 305 -2.49 -19.28 -6.35
C VAL A 305 -1.92 -20.69 -6.29
N GLU A 306 -0.68 -20.90 -6.76
CA GLU A 306 -0.13 -22.24 -6.98
C GLU A 306 0.16 -23.01 -5.68
N LYS A 307 0.45 -22.29 -4.58
CA LYS A 307 0.65 -22.87 -3.23
C LYS A 307 -0.61 -22.85 -2.35
N SER A 308 -1.73 -22.33 -2.85
CA SER A 308 -2.99 -22.28 -2.11
C SER A 308 -3.68 -23.64 -2.17
N THR A 309 -3.25 -24.57 -1.32
CA THR A 309 -3.77 -25.95 -1.27
C THR A 309 -5.14 -26.08 -0.59
N SER A 310 -5.73 -24.98 -0.10
CA SER A 310 -7.04 -24.97 0.57
C SER A 310 -8.07 -24.17 -0.20
N TRP A 311 -8.63 -24.77 -1.25
CA TRP A 311 -9.86 -24.28 -1.89
C TRP A 311 -11.02 -24.44 -0.88
N GLY A 312 -11.42 -23.36 -0.20
CA GLY A 312 -12.49 -23.36 0.82
C GLY A 312 -12.27 -22.34 1.94
N SER A 313 -12.67 -22.69 3.17
CA SER A 313 -12.64 -21.84 4.37
C SER A 313 -11.27 -21.23 4.70
N GLY A 314 -10.17 -21.85 4.27
CA GLY A 314 -8.81 -21.34 4.46
C GLY A 314 -8.52 -20.04 3.69
N ILE A 315 -9.06 -19.88 2.47
CA ILE A 315 -8.92 -18.62 1.69
C ILE A 315 -9.75 -17.51 2.31
N GLU A 316 -10.94 -17.84 2.80
CA GLU A 316 -11.82 -16.88 3.48
C GLU A 316 -11.17 -16.34 4.76
N GLN A 317 -10.58 -17.22 5.58
CA GLN A 317 -9.81 -16.82 6.75
C GLN A 317 -8.58 -15.96 6.39
N GLN A 318 -7.89 -16.26 5.28
CA GLN A 318 -6.77 -15.44 4.81
C GLN A 318 -7.23 -14.06 4.31
N ASN A 319 -8.38 -13.98 3.65
CA ASN A 319 -8.97 -12.70 3.24
C ASN A 319 -9.37 -11.87 4.47
N LEU A 320 -9.96 -12.50 5.49
CA LEU A 320 -10.26 -11.84 6.76
C LEU A 320 -8.98 -11.35 7.46
N GLY A 321 -7.92 -12.17 7.46
CA GLY A 321 -6.61 -11.78 7.99
C GLY A 321 -6.02 -10.57 7.24
N PHE A 322 -6.14 -10.51 5.92
CA PHE A 322 -5.74 -9.33 5.14
C PHE A 322 -6.52 -8.07 5.55
N LEU A 323 -7.84 -8.19 5.72
CA LEU A 323 -8.68 -7.08 6.14
C LEU A 323 -8.25 -6.54 7.51
N GLN A 324 -8.03 -7.44 8.47
CA GLN A 324 -7.71 -7.09 9.85
C GLN A 324 -6.28 -6.58 10.02
N TYR A 325 -5.29 -7.24 9.42
CA TYR A 325 -3.88 -6.97 9.72
C TYR A 325 -3.20 -6.06 8.70
N ALA A 326 -3.69 -6.01 7.46
CA ALA A 326 -3.11 -5.17 6.42
C ALA A 326 -3.95 -3.92 6.16
N LEU A 327 -5.27 -4.05 5.96
CA LEU A 327 -6.12 -2.91 5.58
C LEU A 327 -6.56 -2.03 6.76
N ASP A 328 -6.96 -2.62 7.89
CA ASP A 328 -7.45 -1.86 9.04
C ASP A 328 -6.47 -0.77 9.53
N PRO A 329 -5.14 -1.02 9.59
CA PRO A 329 -4.18 0.04 9.89
C PRO A 329 -4.25 1.25 8.95
N TYR A 330 -4.51 1.05 7.65
CA TYR A 330 -4.67 2.18 6.72
C TYR A 330 -5.94 2.98 7.05
N LEU A 331 -7.04 2.30 7.38
CA LEU A 331 -8.30 2.96 7.76
C LEU A 331 -8.13 3.78 9.03
N GLU A 332 -7.48 3.19 10.03
CA GLU A 332 -7.20 3.86 11.30
C GLU A 332 -6.31 5.10 11.08
N ILE A 333 -5.29 5.00 10.21
CA ILE A 333 -4.46 6.16 9.84
C ILE A 333 -5.32 7.28 9.25
N TRP A 334 -6.27 6.96 8.36
CA TRP A 334 -7.19 7.95 7.81
C TRP A 334 -8.07 8.58 8.91
N GLU A 335 -8.72 7.77 9.74
CA GLU A 335 -9.64 8.20 10.79
C GLU A 335 -8.94 9.12 11.80
N CYS A 336 -7.81 8.66 12.35
CA CYS A 336 -6.97 9.43 13.26
C CYS A 336 -6.42 10.72 12.61
N SER A 337 -6.01 10.66 11.34
CA SER A 337 -5.47 11.84 10.65
C SER A 337 -6.56 12.87 10.36
N ILE A 338 -7.77 12.44 10.01
CA ILE A 338 -8.91 13.35 9.82
C ILE A 338 -9.23 14.08 11.11
N LEU A 339 -9.29 13.35 12.23
CA LEU A 339 -9.50 13.93 13.56
C LEU A 339 -8.39 14.92 13.93
N ARG A 340 -7.13 14.59 13.62
CA ARG A 340 -5.98 15.43 13.95
C ARG A 340 -5.91 16.72 13.12
N TRP A 341 -6.19 16.63 11.82
CA TRP A 341 -5.84 17.68 10.86
C TRP A 341 -7.04 18.43 10.28
N LEU A 342 -8.20 17.79 10.14
CA LEU A 342 -9.35 18.37 9.45
C LEU A 342 -10.40 18.90 10.43
N VAL A 343 -10.67 18.14 11.50
CA VAL A 343 -11.61 18.53 12.55
C VAL A 343 -11.11 19.77 13.28
N LYS A 344 -12.02 20.72 13.53
CA LYS A 344 -11.67 21.95 14.24
C LYS A 344 -11.38 21.63 15.72
N PRO A 345 -10.48 22.39 16.37
CA PRO A 345 -10.22 22.22 17.80
C PRO A 345 -11.48 22.34 18.68
N SER A 346 -12.47 23.15 18.27
CA SER A 346 -13.76 23.31 18.95
C SER A 346 -14.68 22.10 18.85
N ASP A 347 -14.47 21.25 17.85
CA ASP A 347 -15.32 20.09 17.55
C ASP A 347 -14.66 18.76 17.96
N LEU A 348 -13.46 18.81 18.56
CA LEU A 348 -12.77 17.63 19.07
C LEU A 348 -13.61 16.94 20.14
N GLY A 349 -13.79 15.62 20.00
CA GLY A 349 -14.65 14.81 20.88
C GLY A 349 -16.13 14.83 20.50
N ARG A 350 -16.58 15.82 19.71
CA ARG A 350 -17.95 15.88 19.16
C ARG A 350 -18.01 15.26 17.78
N VAL A 351 -17.07 15.60 16.90
CA VAL A 351 -17.07 15.18 15.50
C VAL A 351 -15.95 14.18 15.25
N HIS A 352 -16.28 13.06 14.61
CA HIS A 352 -15.31 12.03 14.26
C HIS A 352 -15.67 11.37 12.92
N ALA A 353 -14.67 10.90 12.19
CA ALA A 353 -14.86 10.22 10.91
C ALA A 353 -14.46 8.75 11.06
N GLU A 354 -15.29 7.83 10.55
CA GLU A 354 -15.08 6.39 10.65
C GLU A 354 -15.41 5.70 9.33
N HIS A 355 -14.60 4.70 8.97
CA HIS A 355 -14.89 3.80 7.87
C HIS A 355 -15.89 2.74 8.30
N ASN A 356 -16.86 2.48 7.43
CA ASN A 356 -17.77 1.36 7.58
C ASN A 356 -17.08 0.06 7.11
N ARG A 357 -16.70 -0.77 8.09
CA ARG A 357 -16.05 -2.07 7.89
C ARG A 357 -17.04 -3.18 7.53
N ASP A 358 -18.34 -3.01 7.81
CA ASP A 358 -19.38 -4.01 7.54
C ASP A 358 -19.58 -4.26 6.04
N GLY A 359 -19.23 -3.28 5.20
CA GLY A 359 -19.29 -3.41 3.75
C GLY A 359 -18.45 -4.58 3.21
N LEU A 360 -17.31 -4.88 3.84
CA LEU A 360 -16.41 -5.97 3.42
C LEU A 360 -16.91 -7.34 3.87
N LEU A 361 -17.57 -7.42 5.03
CA LEU A 361 -18.25 -8.62 5.51
C LEU A 361 -19.48 -9.00 4.66
N SER A 362 -19.89 -8.12 3.74
CA SER A 362 -21.07 -8.33 2.89
C SER A 362 -20.84 -9.30 1.73
N GLY A 363 -19.59 -9.72 1.48
CA GLY A 363 -19.22 -10.66 0.41
C GLY A 363 -19.73 -12.09 0.61
N ASP A 364 -20.00 -12.51 1.87
CA ASP A 364 -20.66 -13.79 2.16
C ASP A 364 -22.14 -13.57 2.53
N SER A 365 -23.03 -13.89 1.59
CA SER A 365 -24.48 -13.82 1.80
C SER A 365 -24.97 -14.70 2.93
N THR A 366 -24.27 -15.82 3.21
CA THR A 366 -24.66 -16.79 4.24
C THR A 366 -24.29 -16.26 5.62
N ALA A 367 -23.03 -15.86 5.84
CA ALA A 367 -22.62 -15.22 7.10
C ALA A 367 -23.43 -13.93 7.37
N ARG A 368 -23.66 -13.10 6.36
CA ARG A 368 -24.47 -11.87 6.50
C ARG A 368 -25.92 -12.19 6.88
N ALA A 369 -26.53 -13.20 6.26
CA ALA A 369 -27.89 -13.62 6.62
C ALA A 369 -27.96 -14.16 8.05
N ASN A 370 -26.98 -14.97 8.46
CA ASN A 370 -26.90 -15.50 9.82
C ASN A 370 -26.67 -14.40 10.87
N TYR A 371 -25.76 -13.45 10.60
CA TYR A 371 -25.52 -12.30 11.45
C TYR A 371 -26.77 -11.43 11.61
N MET A 372 -27.42 -11.07 10.50
CA MET A 372 -28.64 -10.26 10.52
C MET A 372 -29.78 -10.99 11.25
N LYS A 373 -29.91 -12.31 11.05
CA LYS A 373 -30.85 -13.15 11.78
C LYS A 373 -30.57 -13.08 13.29
N THR A 374 -29.33 -13.25 13.73
CA THR A 374 -28.99 -13.16 15.16
C THR A 374 -29.31 -11.79 15.75
N LEU A 375 -29.05 -10.70 15.03
CA LEU A 375 -29.37 -9.35 15.51
C LEU A 375 -30.88 -9.10 15.66
N VAL A 376 -31.68 -9.60 14.71
CA VAL A 376 -33.14 -9.50 14.77
C VAL A 376 -33.70 -10.43 15.86
N ASP A 377 -33.21 -11.67 15.96
CA ASP A 377 -33.67 -12.66 16.93
C ASP A 377 -33.36 -12.26 18.39
N THR A 378 -32.24 -11.55 18.60
CA THR A 378 -31.84 -11.02 19.91
C THR A 378 -32.54 -9.71 20.28
N GLY A 379 -33.22 -9.07 19.32
CA GLY A 379 -33.90 -7.78 19.50
C GLY A 379 -32.96 -6.56 19.47
N LEU A 380 -31.72 -6.71 18.99
CA LEU A 380 -30.78 -5.60 18.81
C LEU A 380 -31.10 -4.75 17.57
N LEU A 381 -31.67 -5.36 16.54
CA LEU A 381 -32.20 -4.65 15.37
C LEU A 381 -33.70 -4.93 15.21
N THR A 382 -34.44 -3.89 14.87
CA THR A 382 -35.80 -4.03 14.36
C THR A 382 -35.79 -4.56 12.93
N ILE A 383 -36.91 -5.13 12.49
CA ILE A 383 -37.07 -5.64 11.12
C ILE A 383 -36.85 -4.50 10.10
N ASN A 384 -37.36 -3.30 10.38
CA ASN A 384 -37.21 -2.15 9.49
C ASN A 384 -35.79 -1.58 9.47
N GLU A 385 -35.05 -1.63 10.57
CA GLU A 385 -33.63 -1.29 10.56
C GLU A 385 -32.81 -2.26 9.72
N GLY A 386 -33.05 -3.57 9.85
CA GLY A 386 -32.41 -4.58 9.00
C GLY A 386 -32.78 -4.41 7.52
N ARG A 387 -34.02 -4.02 7.21
CA ARG A 387 -34.45 -3.72 5.84
C ARG A 387 -33.78 -2.46 5.29
N ARG A 388 -33.64 -1.40 6.09
CA ARG A 388 -32.93 -0.16 5.72
C ARG A 388 -31.47 -0.44 5.36
N VAL A 389 -30.78 -1.27 6.16
CA VAL A 389 -29.40 -1.70 5.89
C VAL A 389 -29.27 -2.45 4.56
N ASN A 390 -30.33 -3.12 4.11
CA ASN A 390 -30.38 -3.83 2.83
C ASN A 390 -31.09 -3.06 1.72
N ASN A 391 -31.30 -1.75 1.88
CA ASN A 391 -32.02 -0.89 0.93
C ASN A 391 -33.41 -1.42 0.54
N ARG A 392 -34.11 -2.07 1.47
CA ARG A 392 -35.48 -2.57 1.29
C ARG A 392 -36.49 -1.59 1.92
N PRO A 393 -37.68 -1.41 1.29
CA PRO A 393 -38.71 -0.54 1.86
C PRO A 393 -39.20 -1.08 3.21
N PRO A 394 -39.56 -0.22 4.17
CA PRO A 394 -40.07 -0.63 5.48
C PRO A 394 -41.40 -1.38 5.35
N VAL A 395 -41.74 -2.16 6.37
CA VAL A 395 -43.02 -2.88 6.50
C VAL A 395 -43.76 -2.40 7.74
N ALA A 396 -45.09 -2.43 7.68
CA ALA A 396 -45.93 -2.04 8.81
C ALA A 396 -45.70 -2.99 10.00
N GLY A 397 -45.51 -2.42 11.20
CA GLY A 397 -45.19 -3.18 12.42
C GLY A 397 -43.72 -3.62 12.55
N GLY A 398 -42.86 -3.24 11.60
CA GLY A 398 -41.45 -3.64 11.57
C GLY A 398 -40.49 -2.80 12.44
N ASP A 399 -40.97 -1.73 13.08
CA ASP A 399 -40.17 -0.84 13.94
C ASP A 399 -40.15 -1.28 15.41
N VAL A 400 -40.70 -2.46 15.72
CA VAL A 400 -40.73 -3.03 17.07
C VAL A 400 -39.68 -4.14 17.16
N ALA A 401 -38.81 -4.08 18.17
CA ALA A 401 -37.85 -5.14 18.43
C ALA A 401 -38.59 -6.38 18.93
N THR A 402 -38.36 -7.52 18.28
CA THR A 402 -38.97 -8.80 18.62
C THR A 402 -37.93 -9.75 19.17
N ARG A 403 -38.30 -10.58 20.14
CA ARG A 403 -37.43 -11.66 20.65
C ARG A 403 -38.22 -12.96 20.73
N GLN A 404 -37.61 -14.06 20.30
CA GLN A 404 -38.24 -15.37 20.42
C GLN A 404 -38.34 -15.77 21.90
N SER A 405 -39.57 -15.97 22.39
CA SER A 405 -39.79 -16.56 23.71
C SER A 405 -39.59 -18.07 23.63
N GLN A 406 -38.55 -18.59 24.26
CA GLN A 406 -38.27 -20.02 24.33
C GLN A 406 -38.28 -20.48 25.80
N ASN A 407 -38.97 -21.59 26.08
CA ASN A 407 -39.30 -22.12 27.42
C ASN A 407 -40.27 -21.26 28.25
N VAL A 408 -41.38 -20.81 27.64
CA VAL A 408 -42.51 -20.24 28.39
C VAL A 408 -43.23 -21.39 29.13
N PRO A 409 -43.43 -21.31 30.46
CA PRO A 409 -44.24 -22.28 31.19
C PRO A 409 -45.61 -22.44 30.53
N LEU A 410 -46.17 -23.65 30.50
CA LEU A 410 -47.46 -23.93 29.83
C LEU A 410 -48.60 -22.99 30.29
N THR A 411 -48.51 -22.52 31.55
CA THR A 411 -49.45 -21.58 32.18
C THR A 411 -49.39 -20.15 31.62
N GLN A 412 -48.37 -19.81 30.84
CA GLN A 412 -48.11 -18.45 30.33
C GLN A 412 -48.04 -18.39 28.79
N LEU A 413 -48.27 -19.50 28.08
CA LEU A 413 -48.40 -19.47 26.62
C LEU A 413 -49.65 -18.67 26.21
N GLY A 414 -49.44 -17.52 25.55
CA GLY A 414 -50.50 -16.65 25.04
C GLY A 414 -50.79 -15.38 25.85
N GLN A 415 -50.12 -15.16 26.98
CA GLN A 415 -50.25 -13.90 27.74
C GLN A 415 -49.29 -12.84 27.19
N THR A 416 -49.72 -12.09 26.19
CA THR A 416 -49.10 -10.80 25.86
C THR A 416 -49.42 -9.81 26.97
N ASN A 417 -48.59 -9.74 28.01
CA ASN A 417 -48.67 -8.63 28.97
C ASN A 417 -47.96 -7.42 28.34
N PRO A 418 -48.67 -6.35 27.93
CA PRO A 418 -48.02 -5.05 27.81
C PRO A 418 -47.55 -4.68 29.21
N ALA A 419 -46.26 -4.34 29.37
CA ALA A 419 -45.77 -3.82 30.63
C ALA A 419 -46.64 -2.63 31.06
N PRO A 420 -47.04 -2.52 32.34
CA PRO A 420 -47.75 -1.33 32.79
C PRO A 420 -46.80 -0.14 32.63
N SER A 421 -47.27 0.86 31.90
CA SER A 421 -46.65 2.19 31.82
C SER A 421 -46.54 2.76 33.23
N GLY A 422 -45.33 2.67 33.80
CA GLY A 422 -44.98 3.25 35.09
C GLY A 422 -44.15 4.52 34.89
N VAL A 423 -44.85 5.65 35.07
CA VAL A 423 -44.45 7.01 35.51
C VAL A 423 -43.00 7.44 35.32
#